data_AF-A0A9W6T7A1-F1
#
_entry.id   AF-A0A9W6T7A1-F1
#
_cell.length_a   1.000
_cell.length_b   1.000
_cell.length_c   1.000
_cell.angle_alpha   90.00
_cell.angle_beta   90.00
_cell.angle_gamma   90.00
#
_symmetry.space_group_name_H-M   'P 1'
#
loop_
_entity.id
_entity.type
_entity.pdbx_description
1 polymer ?
#
loop_
_entity_poly.entity_id
_entity_poly.type
_entity_poly.pdbx_seq_one_letter_code
_entity_poly.pdbx_strand_id
1 'polypeptide(L)'
;MVEFDEEDLKKLLRKLNEEAEENIGMPSIFALASSLKDQGEQLFESKLKEIIKQRDLELIEKEKEEQKKFNGTEVTTESFNNWRNNFRKELKIDERIHDRFKSIHQGKLTGKEIFEKGLAGVAAEAESGEIGHDVDIQSLKKGLEKLNVK
;
A
#
# COMPACT_ATOMS: atom_id res chain seq x y z
N MET A 1 21.12 -9.25 32.86
CA MET A 1 20.55 -9.68 34.15
C MET A 1 20.03 -8.41 34.81
N VAL A 2 18.83 -8.40 35.37
CA VAL A 2 18.29 -7.21 36.03
C VAL A 2 18.97 -7.09 37.39
N GLU A 3 19.69 -5.99 37.60
CA GLU A 3 20.39 -5.69 38.84
C GLU A 3 19.74 -4.50 39.56
N PHE A 4 19.81 -4.51 40.88
CA PHE A 4 19.38 -3.39 41.71
C PHE A 4 20.55 -2.46 41.98
N ASP A 5 20.36 -1.18 41.64
CA ASP A 5 21.35 -0.14 41.88
C ASP A 5 21.20 0.43 43.29
N GLU A 6 22.19 1.20 43.78
CA GLU A 6 22.11 1.84 45.09
C GLU A 6 20.87 2.74 45.24
N GLU A 7 20.40 3.36 44.16
CA GLU A 7 19.19 4.18 44.17
C GLU A 7 17.93 3.35 44.38
N ASP A 8 17.86 2.14 43.81
CA ASP A 8 16.74 1.23 44.00
C ASP A 8 16.67 0.77 45.45
N LEU A 9 17.81 0.42 46.03
CA LEU A 9 17.91 0.05 47.44
C LEU A 9 17.49 1.20 48.35
N LYS A 10 17.95 2.43 48.07
CA LYS A 10 17.53 3.64 48.81
C LYS A 10 16.02 3.87 48.69
N LYS A 11 15.43 3.64 47.52
CA LYS A 11 13.99 3.79 47.28
C LYS A 11 13.17 2.76 48.05
N LEU A 12 13.59 1.49 48.03
CA LEU A 12 12.95 0.41 48.80
C LEU A 12 13.07 0.67 50.30
N LEU A 13 14.23 1.10 50.79
CA LEU A 13 14.44 1.45 52.19
C LEU A 13 13.56 2.62 52.65
N ARG A 14 13.42 3.67 51.83
CA ARG A 14 12.54 4.81 52.17
C ARG A 14 11.10 4.36 52.36
N LYS A 15 10.56 3.61 51.40
CA LYS A 15 9.19 3.09 51.49
C LYS A 15 9.00 2.14 52.68
N LEU A 16 9.99 1.30 52.95
CA LEU A 16 9.93 0.39 54.10
C LEU A 16 9.95 1.15 55.43
N ASN A 17 10.73 2.23 55.53
CA ASN A 17 10.75 3.08 56.71
C ASN A 17 9.42 3.82 56.90
N GLU A 18 8.82 4.34 55.83
CA GLU A 18 7.49 4.97 55.87
C GLU A 18 6.44 3.98 56.42
N GLU A 19 6.40 2.76 55.89
CA GLU A 19 5.46 1.73 56.35
C GLU A 19 5.75 1.23 57.77
N ALA A 20 7.02 1.22 58.19
CA ALA A 20 7.41 0.90 59.55
C ALA A 20 6.99 1.98 60.55
N GLU A 21 7.09 3.27 60.17
CA GLU A 21 6.64 4.40 60.99
C GLU A 21 5.12 4.40 61.20
N GLU A 22 4.35 4.00 60.20
CA GLU A 22 2.89 3.88 60.30
C GLU A 22 2.44 2.73 61.22
N ASN A 23 3.24 1.67 61.34
CA ASN A 23 2.91 0.47 62.11
C ASN A 23 3.60 0.40 63.50
N ILE A 24 4.10 1.54 64.01
CA ILE A 24 4.73 1.60 65.33
C ILE A 24 3.75 1.11 66.41
N GLY A 25 4.23 0.21 67.27
CA GLY A 25 3.47 -0.33 68.40
C GLY A 25 2.76 -1.67 68.12
N MET A 26 2.80 -2.17 66.89
CA MET A 26 2.35 -3.52 66.53
C MET A 26 3.53 -4.36 66.00
N PRO A 27 3.62 -5.66 66.34
CA PRO A 27 4.61 -6.55 65.74
C PRO A 27 4.27 -6.81 64.27
N SER A 28 4.95 -6.12 63.35
CA SER A 28 4.65 -6.08 61.91
C SER A 28 5.78 -6.59 61.02
N ILE A 29 6.73 -7.34 61.57
CA ILE A 29 7.92 -7.87 60.85
C ILE A 29 7.55 -8.61 59.56
N PHE A 30 6.54 -9.50 59.63
CA PHE A 30 6.10 -10.26 58.45
C PHE A 30 5.44 -9.37 57.39
N ALA A 31 4.68 -8.36 57.81
CA ALA A 31 4.04 -7.42 56.90
C ALA A 31 5.11 -6.58 56.16
N LEU A 32 6.09 -6.05 56.89
CA LEU A 32 7.22 -5.31 56.32
C LEU A 32 8.04 -6.17 55.35
N ALA A 33 8.32 -7.42 55.70
CA ALA A 33 9.03 -8.35 54.81
C ALA A 33 8.22 -8.66 53.53
N SER A 34 6.90 -8.82 53.65
CA SER A 34 6.01 -9.07 52.51
C SER A 34 5.91 -7.85 51.60
N SER A 35 5.75 -6.66 52.17
CA SER A 35 5.73 -5.40 51.41
C SER A 35 7.06 -5.16 50.69
N LEU A 36 8.20 -5.37 51.35
CA LEU A 36 9.51 -5.26 50.72
C LEU A 36 9.65 -6.22 49.53
N LYS A 37 9.19 -7.46 49.66
CA LYS A 37 9.19 -8.45 48.59
C LYS A 37 8.36 -7.96 47.39
N ASP A 38 7.12 -7.54 47.64
CA ASP A 38 6.22 -7.09 46.58
C ASP A 38 6.75 -5.85 45.86
N GLN A 39 7.30 -4.89 46.60
CA GLN A 39 7.92 -3.70 46.02
C GLN A 39 9.19 -4.04 45.23
N GLY A 40 9.97 -5.02 45.68
CA GLY A 40 11.13 -5.54 44.95
C GLY A 40 10.74 -6.21 43.65
N GLU A 41 9.69 -7.04 43.65
CA GLU A 41 9.15 -7.67 42.44
C GLU A 41 8.62 -6.64 41.43
N GLN A 42 7.89 -5.62 41.90
CA GLN A 42 7.44 -4.52 41.04
C GLN A 42 8.60 -3.75 40.38
N LEU A 43 9.67 -3.50 41.14
CA LEU A 43 10.83 -2.78 40.63
C LEU A 43 11.60 -3.63 39.62
N PHE A 44 11.77 -4.93 39.91
CA PHE A 44 12.34 -5.90 38.99
C PHE A 44 11.56 -5.98 37.67
N GLU A 45 10.23 -6.12 37.73
CA GLU A 45 9.38 -6.15 36.55
C GLU A 45 9.50 -4.87 35.72
N SER A 46 9.58 -3.71 36.37
CA SER A 46 9.69 -2.42 35.70
C SER A 46 10.99 -2.34 34.90
N LYS A 47 12.12 -2.70 35.51
CA LYS A 47 13.41 -2.76 34.81
C LYS A 47 13.44 -3.80 33.69
N LEU A 48 12.84 -4.97 33.92
CA LEU A 48 12.75 -6.01 32.90
C LEU A 48 11.96 -5.52 31.68
N LYS A 49 10.81 -4.86 31.91
CA LYS A 49 9.99 -4.26 30.85
C LYS A 49 10.76 -3.19 30.07
N GLU A 50 11.55 -2.35 30.74
CA GLU A 50 12.40 -1.38 30.07
C GLU A 50 13.46 -2.03 29.17
N ILE A 51 14.17 -3.05 29.65
CA ILE A 51 15.17 -3.77 28.86
C ILE A 51 14.54 -4.44 27.63
N ILE A 52 13.40 -5.12 27.82
CA ILE A 52 12.67 -5.75 26.72
C ILE A 52 12.22 -4.69 25.71
N LYS A 53 11.66 -3.58 26.17
CA LYS A 53 11.22 -2.49 25.31
C LYS A 53 12.36 -1.90 24.49
N GLN A 54 13.54 -1.71 25.07
CA GLN A 54 14.71 -1.24 24.32
C GLN A 54 15.12 -2.24 23.24
N ARG A 55 15.14 -3.53 23.57
CA ARG A 55 15.44 -4.59 22.60
C ARG A 55 14.41 -4.65 21.46
N ASP A 56 13.14 -4.51 21.78
CA ASP A 56 12.06 -4.50 20.78
C ASP A 56 12.15 -3.28 19.87
N LEU A 57 12.47 -2.10 20.43
CA LEU A 57 12.72 -0.89 19.64
C LEU A 57 13.90 -1.07 18.69
N GLU A 58 15.01 -1.65 19.14
CA GLU A 58 16.15 -1.97 18.28
C GLU A 58 15.80 -2.96 17.16
N LEU A 59 14.95 -3.95 17.44
CA LEU A 59 14.48 -4.88 16.42
C LEU A 59 13.58 -4.19 15.40
N ILE A 60 12.63 -3.37 15.84
CA ILE A 60 11.74 -2.60 14.96
C ILE A 60 12.54 -1.64 14.08
N GLU A 61 13.58 -0.99 14.60
CA GLU A 61 14.44 -0.10 13.81
C GLU A 61 15.15 -0.88 12.69
N LYS A 62 15.70 -2.06 13.00
CA LYS A 62 16.33 -2.96 12.01
C LYS A 62 15.32 -3.45 10.97
N GLU A 63 14.12 -3.83 11.39
CA GLU A 63 13.06 -4.25 10.48
C GLU A 63 12.62 -3.11 9.55
N LYS A 64 12.56 -1.87 10.04
CA LYS A 64 12.29 -0.69 9.20
C LYS A 64 13.40 -0.44 8.19
N GLU A 65 14.67 -0.62 8.58
CA GLU A 65 15.81 -0.48 7.66
C GLU A 65 15.77 -1.53 6.54
N GLU A 66 15.41 -2.77 6.88
CA GLU A 66 15.20 -3.81 5.88
C GLU A 66 13.96 -3.51 5.02
N GLN A 67 12.83 -3.10 5.60
CA GLN A 67 11.64 -2.71 4.84
C GLN A 67 11.89 -1.55 3.88
N LYS A 68 12.74 -0.56 4.22
CA LYS A 68 13.15 0.49 3.27
C LYS A 68 13.83 -0.07 2.02
N LYS A 69 14.58 -1.18 2.13
CA LYS A 69 15.17 -1.89 0.98
C LYS A 69 14.12 -2.71 0.21
N PHE A 70 13.05 -3.14 0.90
CA PHE A 70 11.97 -3.94 0.32
C PHE A 70 10.78 -3.13 -0.21
N ASN A 71 10.74 -1.81 0.03
CA ASN A 71 9.84 -0.92 -0.68
C ASN A 71 10.28 -0.84 -2.15
N GLY A 72 9.71 -1.70 -2.99
CA GLY A 72 9.81 -1.58 -4.43
C GLY A 72 9.34 -0.19 -4.90
N THR A 73 9.69 0.19 -6.13
CA THR A 73 9.19 1.43 -6.74
C THR A 73 7.67 1.49 -6.66
N GLU A 74 7.14 2.49 -5.96
CA GLU A 74 5.70 2.76 -5.92
C GLU A 74 5.17 2.86 -7.36
N VAL A 75 4.14 2.07 -7.67
CA VAL A 75 3.51 2.08 -8.98
C VAL A 75 2.57 3.29 -9.03
N THR A 76 3.14 4.48 -9.20
CA THR A 76 2.40 5.70 -9.52
C THR A 76 1.96 5.66 -10.99
N THR A 77 0.97 6.48 -11.37
CA THR A 77 0.49 6.56 -12.77
C THR A 77 1.62 6.89 -13.75
N GLU A 78 2.56 7.74 -13.34
CA GLU A 78 3.74 8.11 -14.11
C GLU A 78 4.76 6.96 -14.23
N SER A 79 5.07 6.30 -13.11
CA SER A 79 5.96 5.13 -13.06
C SER A 79 5.41 3.98 -13.91
N PHE A 80 4.11 3.70 -13.80
CA PHE A 80 3.41 2.70 -14.59
C PHE A 80 3.43 3.02 -16.09
N ASN A 81 3.19 4.29 -16.47
CA ASN A 81 3.24 4.68 -17.88
C ASN A 81 4.64 4.53 -18.46
N ASN A 82 5.69 4.88 -17.72
CA ASN A 82 7.06 4.70 -18.16
C ASN A 82 7.41 3.20 -18.33
N TRP A 83 7.07 2.38 -17.32
CA TRP A 83 7.21 0.92 -17.40
C TRP A 83 6.44 0.33 -18.59
N ARG A 84 5.18 0.73 -18.77
CA ARG A 84 4.31 0.29 -19.87
C ARG A 84 4.91 0.63 -21.22
N ASN A 85 5.46 1.83 -21.38
CA ASN A 85 6.08 2.26 -22.63
C ASN A 85 7.33 1.42 -22.95
N ASN A 86 8.18 1.17 -21.95
CA ASN A 86 9.37 0.33 -22.13
C ASN A 86 8.98 -1.12 -22.45
N PHE A 87 8.01 -1.67 -21.74
CA PHE A 87 7.50 -3.04 -21.98
C PHE A 87 6.91 -3.21 -23.38
N ARG A 88 6.11 -2.23 -23.86
CA ARG A 88 5.55 -2.26 -25.23
C ARG A 88 6.62 -2.15 -26.30
N LYS A 89 7.67 -1.34 -26.06
CA LYS A 89 8.84 -1.24 -26.94
C LYS A 89 9.63 -2.54 -27.00
N GLU A 90 9.96 -3.14 -25.86
CA GLU A 90 10.70 -4.41 -25.78
C GLU A 90 9.98 -5.54 -26.51
N LEU A 91 8.66 -5.67 -26.28
CA LEU A 91 7.86 -6.71 -26.92
C LEU A 91 7.39 -6.36 -28.34
N LYS A 92 7.71 -5.17 -28.84
CA LYS A 92 7.31 -4.67 -30.16
C LYS A 92 5.80 -4.84 -30.41
N ILE A 93 5.00 -4.63 -29.37
CA ILE A 93 3.55 -4.91 -29.42
C ILE A 93 2.88 -4.01 -30.46
N ASP A 94 3.27 -2.74 -30.52
CA ASP A 94 2.69 -1.79 -31.45
C ASP A 94 3.05 -2.13 -32.91
N GLU A 95 4.26 -2.64 -33.16
CA GLU A 95 4.67 -3.15 -34.48
C GLU A 95 3.89 -4.42 -34.85
N ARG A 96 3.74 -5.38 -33.93
CA ARG A 96 2.96 -6.60 -34.17
C ARG A 96 1.48 -6.31 -34.42
N ILE A 97 0.91 -5.34 -33.71
CA ILE A 97 -0.47 -4.90 -33.92
C ILE A 97 -0.57 -4.25 -35.30
N HIS A 98 0.35 -3.36 -35.67
CA HIS A 98 0.38 -2.73 -36.99
C HIS A 98 0.51 -3.76 -38.12
N ASP A 99 1.41 -4.72 -37.98
CA ASP A 99 1.62 -5.77 -38.97
C ASP A 99 0.41 -6.71 -39.05
N ARG A 100 -0.24 -7.01 -37.92
CA ARG A 100 -1.49 -7.76 -37.89
C ARG A 100 -2.61 -6.98 -38.58
N PHE A 101 -2.76 -5.69 -38.31
CA PHE A 101 -3.75 -4.85 -39.00
C PHE A 101 -3.47 -4.82 -40.51
N LYS A 102 -2.22 -4.60 -40.94
CA LYS A 102 -1.82 -4.66 -42.35
C LYS A 102 -2.12 -6.02 -42.98
N SER A 103 -1.85 -7.11 -42.27
CA SER A 103 -2.08 -8.48 -42.75
C SER A 103 -3.57 -8.80 -42.88
N ILE A 104 -4.39 -8.36 -41.92
CA ILE A 104 -5.85 -8.53 -41.95
C ILE A 104 -6.43 -7.73 -43.12
N HIS A 105 -5.94 -6.51 -43.32
CA HIS A 105 -6.46 -5.63 -44.36
C HIS A 105 -5.87 -5.92 -45.74
N GLN A 106 -4.81 -6.74 -45.87
CA GLN A 106 -4.22 -7.14 -47.15
C GLN A 106 -3.99 -5.97 -48.12
N GLY A 107 -3.64 -4.78 -47.59
CA GLY A 107 -3.47 -3.56 -48.37
C GLY A 107 -4.76 -2.82 -48.77
N LYS A 108 -5.94 -3.32 -48.39
CA LYS A 108 -7.22 -2.62 -48.53
C LYS A 108 -7.36 -1.59 -47.41
N LEU A 109 -7.87 -0.41 -47.75
CA LEU A 109 -8.15 0.63 -46.75
C LEU A 109 -9.23 0.14 -45.79
N THR A 110 -9.10 0.47 -44.50
CA THR A 110 -10.15 0.20 -43.52
C THR A 110 -11.39 1.05 -43.83
N GLY A 111 -12.59 0.59 -43.45
CA GLY A 111 -13.83 1.35 -43.68
C GLY A 111 -13.79 2.76 -43.08
N LYS A 112 -13.09 2.94 -41.95
CA LYS A 112 -12.83 4.25 -41.35
C LYS A 112 -11.95 5.14 -42.24
N GLU A 113 -10.87 4.59 -42.79
CA GLU A 113 -9.98 5.35 -43.70
C GLU A 113 -10.64 5.68 -45.04
N ILE A 114 -11.48 4.79 -45.59
CA ILE A 114 -12.26 5.04 -46.81
C ILE A 114 -13.22 6.22 -46.59
N PHE A 115 -13.87 6.23 -45.42
CA PHE A 115 -14.78 7.30 -45.02
C PHE A 115 -14.04 8.63 -44.80
N GLU A 116 -12.92 8.63 -44.05
CA GLU A 116 -12.10 9.83 -43.81
C GLU A 116 -11.47 10.39 -45.10
N LYS A 117 -11.16 9.54 -46.08
CA LYS A 117 -10.64 9.96 -47.40
C LYS A 117 -11.73 10.36 -48.40
N GLY A 118 -13.01 10.27 -48.03
CA GLY A 118 -14.14 10.61 -48.91
C GLY A 118 -14.34 9.66 -50.10
N LEU A 119 -13.71 8.49 -50.09
CA LEU A 119 -13.79 7.48 -51.16
C LEU A 119 -15.03 6.58 -51.04
N ALA A 120 -15.82 6.76 -49.99
CA ALA A 120 -17.02 5.96 -49.69
C ALA A 120 -18.07 5.99 -50.82
N GLY A 121 -18.18 7.11 -51.56
CA GLY A 121 -19.12 7.22 -52.69
C GLY A 121 -18.63 6.55 -53.98
N VAL A 122 -17.33 6.56 -54.26
CA VAL A 122 -16.76 6.07 -55.52
C VAL A 122 -16.68 4.53 -55.56
N ALA A 123 -16.46 3.89 -54.40
CA ALA A 123 -16.49 2.43 -54.32
C ALA A 123 -17.91 1.84 -54.42
N ALA A 124 -18.94 2.63 -54.09
CA ALA A 124 -20.34 2.21 -54.13
C ALA A 124 -20.96 2.25 -55.55
N GLU A 125 -20.36 2.97 -56.50
CA GLU A 125 -20.87 3.02 -57.89
C GLU A 125 -20.55 1.75 -58.71
N ALA A 126 -19.66 0.88 -58.24
CA ALA A 126 -19.30 -0.37 -58.93
C ALA A 126 -20.21 -1.56 -58.62
N GLU A 127 -21.11 -1.45 -57.64
CA GLU A 127 -22.05 -2.52 -57.28
C GLU A 127 -23.45 -1.92 -57.13
N SER A 128 -24.24 -2.00 -58.20
CA SER A 128 -25.61 -1.50 -58.27
C SER A 128 -26.51 -2.21 -57.25
N GLY A 129 -27.07 -1.45 -56.30
CA GLY A 129 -28.11 -1.90 -55.37
C GLY A 129 -28.61 -0.74 -54.50
N GLU A 130 -29.79 -0.25 -54.83
CA GLU A 130 -30.43 0.94 -54.28
C GLU A 130 -30.80 0.82 -52.78
N ILE A 131 -30.79 1.98 -52.09
CA ILE A 131 -31.45 2.33 -50.82
C ILE A 131 -30.61 2.11 -49.54
N GLY A 132 -29.73 3.09 -49.26
CA GLY A 132 -29.37 3.45 -47.89
C GLY A 132 -30.57 4.06 -47.17
N HIS A 133 -31.00 3.45 -46.07
CA HIS A 133 -31.91 4.10 -45.13
C HIS A 133 -31.16 5.27 -44.48
N ASP A 134 -31.69 6.48 -44.59
CA ASP A 134 -31.09 7.66 -43.98
C ASP A 134 -31.26 7.56 -42.46
N VAL A 135 -30.23 7.07 -41.78
CA VAL A 135 -30.25 6.88 -40.33
C VAL A 135 -29.97 8.24 -39.68
N ASP A 136 -30.91 8.76 -38.90
CA ASP A 136 -30.72 10.01 -38.15
C ASP A 136 -29.60 9.85 -37.09
N ILE A 137 -28.40 10.29 -37.45
CA ILE A 137 -27.19 10.25 -36.63
C ILE A 137 -27.37 11.01 -35.31
N GLN A 138 -28.25 12.03 -35.26
CA GLN A 138 -28.53 12.80 -34.05
C GLN A 138 -29.21 11.92 -32.99
N SER A 139 -30.18 11.11 -33.41
CA SER A 139 -30.90 10.17 -32.53
C SER A 139 -29.97 9.13 -31.91
N LEU A 140 -29.02 8.59 -32.70
CA LEU A 140 -28.03 7.62 -32.24
C LEU A 140 -27.02 8.23 -31.27
N LYS A 141 -26.51 9.44 -31.55
CA LYS A 141 -25.61 10.16 -30.64
C LYS A 141 -26.25 10.39 -29.27
N LYS A 142 -27.52 10.81 -29.26
CA LYS A 142 -28.29 11.03 -28.03
C LYS A 142 -28.53 9.73 -27.24
N GLY A 143 -28.68 8.60 -27.93
CA GLY A 143 -28.75 7.28 -27.31
C GLY A 143 -27.43 6.84 -26.66
N LEU A 144 -26.30 7.16 -27.30
CA LEU A 144 -24.96 6.80 -26.85
C LEU A 144 -24.50 7.63 -25.64
N GLU A 145 -24.81 8.94 -25.62
CA GLU A 145 -24.57 9.79 -24.44
C GLU A 145 -25.35 9.32 -23.21
N LYS A 146 -26.58 8.82 -23.38
CA LYS A 146 -27.38 8.26 -22.28
C LYS A 146 -26.80 6.97 -21.70
N LEU A 147 -26.04 6.21 -22.49
CA LEU A 147 -25.39 4.97 -22.05
C LEU A 147 -24.02 5.20 -21.41
N ASN A 148 -23.34 6.30 -21.78
CA ASN A 148 -22.01 6.63 -21.29
C ASN A 148 -22.01 7.43 -19.97
N VAL A 149 -23.20 7.69 -19.40
CA VAL A 149 -23.37 8.21 -18.04
C VAL A 149 -23.56 7.02 -17.09
N LYS A 150 -22.44 6.36 -16.77
CA LYS A 150 -22.32 5.55 -15.57
C LYS A 150 -20.88 5.53 -15.09
#